data_AF-A0A5Q2N4S6-F1
#
_entry.id   AF-A0A5Q2N4S6-F1
#
_cell.length_a   1.000
_cell.length_b   1.000
_cell.length_c   1.000
_cell.angle_alpha   90.00
_cell.angle_beta   90.00
_cell.angle_gamma   90.00
#
_symmetry.space_group_name_H-M   'P 1'
#
loop_
_entity.id
_entity.type
_entity.pdbx_description
1 polymer ?
#
loop_
_entity_poly.entity_id
_entity_poly.type
_entity_poly.pdbx_seq_one_letter_code
_entity_poly.pdbx_strand_id
1 'polypeptide(L)'
;MNRRQFMAASLALLASITVAPSESIASAFTVNNRLLRHGVTGQDVQLLQSRLRDMGFLHVNPTGFFGTLTHDAVIAFQRFRGLQVDGIVGNQTLQALRPQMVQWSRATLLLPRGTDVLLTEPLSGQSFRARRTGGVNHADMEPLTWNETDRFRRIYGGRWSWERKPMIITIRGWRLAGSINGMPHDYNTLNNGFPGHFCIHFLGSRTHVRDALGSNQEDRQHQAAVRIAAGYGP
;
A
#
# COMPACT_ATOMS: atom_id res chain seq x y z
N MET A 1 52.26 65.76 -5.28
CA MET A 1 52.58 65.19 -3.95
C MET A 1 51.31 64.64 -3.31
N ASN A 2 51.31 63.33 -3.07
CA ASN A 2 50.44 62.51 -2.20
C ASN A 2 48.91 62.70 -2.24
N ARG A 3 48.22 61.83 -3.00
CA ARG A 3 46.87 61.36 -2.65
C ARG A 3 46.88 59.86 -2.41
N ARG A 4 46.69 59.50 -1.14
CA ARG A 4 46.49 58.16 -0.61
C ARG A 4 45.21 57.56 -1.18
N GLN A 5 45.27 56.38 -1.80
CA GLN A 5 44.11 55.54 -2.03
C GLN A 5 44.16 54.38 -1.04
N PHE A 6 43.21 54.37 -0.12
CA PHE A 6 42.94 53.25 0.80
C PHE A 6 42.08 52.23 0.05
N MET A 7 42.57 51.00 -0.10
CA MET A 7 41.70 49.87 -0.42
C MET A 7 41.02 49.39 0.86
N ALA A 8 39.70 49.57 0.94
CA ALA A 8 38.87 48.92 1.94
C ALA A 8 38.59 47.49 1.48
N ALA A 9 39.08 46.50 2.23
CA ALA A 9 38.74 45.11 2.05
C ALA A 9 37.32 44.86 2.58
N SER A 10 36.36 44.60 1.70
CA SER A 10 35.03 44.14 2.07
C SER A 10 35.09 42.69 2.53
N LEU A 11 35.00 42.48 3.85
CA LEU A 11 34.84 41.18 4.48
C LEU A 11 33.38 40.74 4.33
N ALA A 12 33.10 39.82 3.42
CA ALA A 12 31.78 39.21 3.29
C ALA A 12 31.52 38.27 4.47
N LEU A 13 30.59 38.64 5.35
CA LEU A 13 30.14 37.81 6.46
C LEU A 13 29.18 36.73 5.93
N LEU A 14 29.65 35.49 5.81
CA LEU A 14 28.80 34.34 5.53
C LEU A 14 27.95 34.04 6.76
N ALA A 15 26.69 34.47 6.75
CA ALA A 15 25.70 34.01 7.71
C ALA A 15 25.29 32.57 7.33
N SER A 16 25.76 31.59 8.09
CA SER A 16 25.29 30.20 8.00
C SER A 16 23.84 30.13 8.45
N ILE A 17 22.90 30.11 7.49
CA ILE A 17 21.49 29.80 7.76
C ILE A 17 21.43 28.32 8.13
N THR A 18 21.31 28.03 9.43
CA THR A 18 20.97 26.69 9.90
C THR A 18 19.48 26.48 9.65
N VAL A 19 19.15 25.75 8.59
CA VAL A 19 17.80 25.22 8.41
C VAL A 19 17.64 24.08 9.41
N ALA A 20 16.94 24.32 10.51
CA ALA A 20 16.51 23.25 11.40
C ALA A 20 15.71 22.22 10.59
N PRO A 21 15.94 20.90 10.78
CA PRO A 21 15.16 19.89 10.08
C PRO A 21 13.68 20.07 10.46
N SER A 22 12.83 20.24 9.45
CA SER A 22 11.40 20.43 9.64
C SER A 22 10.79 19.15 10.24
N GLU A 23 10.50 19.17 11.53
CA GLU A 23 9.79 18.10 12.25
C GLU A 23 8.34 17.88 11.75
N SER A 24 7.89 18.62 10.73
CA SER A 24 6.50 18.67 10.27
C SER A 24 6.04 17.47 9.43
N ILE A 25 6.93 16.54 9.05
CA ILE A 25 6.50 15.32 8.32
C ILE A 25 6.32 14.12 9.27
N ALA A 26 7.01 14.08 10.40
CA ALA A 26 6.90 12.99 11.38
C ALA A 26 5.56 13.01 12.16
N SER A 27 4.97 14.19 12.34
CA SER A 27 3.71 14.36 13.08
C SER A 27 2.48 13.80 12.34
N ALA A 28 2.55 13.66 11.01
CA ALA A 28 1.43 13.16 10.21
C ALA A 28 1.15 11.65 10.37
N PHE A 29 2.04 10.90 11.05
CA PHE A 29 1.92 9.45 11.27
C PHE A 29 1.83 9.04 12.74
N THR A 30 1.60 9.97 13.66
CA THR A 30 1.20 9.61 15.03
C THR A 30 -0.24 9.12 14.98
N VAL A 31 -0.43 7.82 14.73
CA VAL A 31 -1.65 7.13 15.17
C VAL A 31 -1.72 7.35 16.67
N ASN A 32 -2.51 8.33 17.10
CA ASN A 32 -2.81 8.54 18.51
C ASN A 32 -3.18 7.17 19.08
N ASN A 33 -2.34 6.64 19.97
CA ASN A 33 -2.51 5.31 20.56
C ASN A 33 -3.65 5.31 21.60
N ARG A 34 -4.72 6.04 21.30
CA ARG A 34 -5.96 6.08 22.05
C ARG A 34 -6.85 4.94 21.58
N LEU A 35 -7.55 4.34 22.52
CA LEU A 35 -8.52 3.29 22.23
C LEU A 35 -9.69 3.87 21.42
N LEU A 36 -10.00 3.27 20.26
CA LEU A 36 -11.23 3.61 19.52
C LEU A 36 -12.34 2.68 19.99
N ARG A 37 -13.44 3.28 20.45
CA ARG A 37 -14.59 2.58 21.00
C ARG A 37 -15.84 3.40 20.77
N HIS A 38 -17.00 2.82 21.05
CA HIS A 38 -18.29 3.48 20.88
C HIS A 38 -18.30 4.91 21.47
N GLY A 39 -18.85 5.85 20.71
CA GLY A 39 -19.01 7.26 21.06
C GLY A 39 -17.86 8.18 20.67
N VAL A 40 -16.67 7.66 20.33
CA VAL A 40 -15.55 8.55 19.95
C VAL A 40 -15.67 9.01 18.49
N THR A 41 -15.19 10.22 18.22
CA THR A 41 -15.07 10.78 16.86
C THR A 41 -13.61 11.03 16.50
N GLY A 42 -13.30 11.13 15.21
CA GLY A 42 -11.98 11.55 14.73
C GLY A 42 -11.60 11.00 13.35
N GLN A 43 -10.50 11.52 12.80
CA GLN A 43 -9.95 11.07 11.52
C GLN A 43 -9.43 9.62 11.58
N ASP A 44 -8.94 9.20 12.75
CA ASP A 44 -8.56 7.82 13.04
C ASP A 44 -9.76 6.85 12.99
N VAL A 45 -10.94 7.28 13.47
CA VAL A 45 -12.20 6.54 13.31
C VAL A 45 -12.59 6.46 11.84
N GLN A 46 -12.48 7.55 11.10
CA GLN A 46 -12.79 7.54 9.66
C GLN A 46 -11.87 6.58 8.90
N LEU A 47 -10.57 6.57 9.24
CA LEU A 47 -9.60 5.64 8.68
C LEU A 47 -9.90 4.18 9.04
N LEU A 48 -10.27 3.90 10.30
CA LEU A 48 -10.75 2.58 10.73
C LEU A 48 -11.95 2.13 9.89
N GLN A 49 -12.96 3.00 9.74
CA GLN A 49 -14.17 2.72 8.98
C GLN A 49 -13.86 2.44 7.51
N SER A 50 -12.99 3.24 6.87
CA SER A 50 -12.54 3.00 5.49
C SER A 50 -11.90 1.62 5.35
N ARG A 51 -11.01 1.23 6.27
CA ARG A 51 -10.35 -0.09 6.23
C ARG A 51 -11.34 -1.23 6.44
N LEU A 52 -12.24 -1.12 7.42
CA LEU A 52 -13.29 -2.12 7.66
C LEU A 52 -14.21 -2.25 6.45
N ARG A 53 -14.52 -1.13 5.77
CA ARG A 53 -15.32 -1.13 4.55
C ARG A 53 -14.62 -1.83 3.40
N ASP A 54 -13.36 -1.51 3.13
CA ASP A 54 -12.59 -2.17 2.08
C ASP A 54 -12.51 -3.69 2.30
N MET A 55 -12.42 -4.11 3.56
CA MET A 55 -12.39 -5.51 3.98
C MET A 55 -13.77 -6.18 4.00
N GLY A 56 -14.87 -5.44 3.78
CA GLY A 56 -16.24 -5.98 3.75
C GLY A 56 -16.90 -6.15 5.13
N PHE A 57 -16.36 -5.55 6.18
CA PHE A 57 -16.96 -5.55 7.53
C PHE A 57 -17.90 -4.37 7.77
N LEU A 58 -17.76 -3.27 7.01
CA LEU A 58 -18.61 -2.09 7.11
C LEU A 58 -19.22 -1.75 5.75
N HIS A 59 -20.52 -1.45 5.71
CA HIS A 59 -21.26 -1.22 4.46
C HIS A 59 -21.83 0.20 4.32
N VAL A 60 -21.38 1.11 5.19
CA VAL A 60 -21.76 2.53 5.18
C VAL A 60 -20.55 3.43 4.95
N ASN A 61 -20.81 4.67 4.56
CA ASN A 61 -19.75 5.64 4.34
C ASN A 61 -19.05 6.01 5.67
N PRO A 62 -17.71 6.10 5.68
CA PRO A 62 -16.96 6.57 6.84
C PRO A 62 -17.36 7.99 7.27
N THR A 63 -17.91 8.12 8.47
CA THR A 63 -18.36 9.39 9.05
C THR A 63 -17.35 10.01 10.00
N GLY A 64 -16.37 9.23 10.47
CA GLY A 64 -15.51 9.62 11.58
C GLY A 64 -16.19 9.52 12.95
N PHE A 65 -17.42 9.01 13.05
CA PHE A 65 -18.11 8.73 14.32
C PHE A 65 -18.21 7.23 14.59
N PHE A 66 -17.74 6.79 15.75
CA PHE A 66 -17.77 5.39 16.18
C PHE A 66 -19.12 5.08 16.83
N GLY A 67 -20.17 4.93 16.02
CA GLY A 67 -21.48 4.45 16.45
C GLY A 67 -21.64 2.93 16.41
N THR A 68 -22.87 2.45 16.57
CA THR A 68 -23.25 1.02 16.59
C THR A 68 -22.73 0.25 15.37
N LEU A 69 -22.90 0.79 14.15
CA LEU A 69 -22.44 0.12 12.94
C LEU A 69 -20.92 -0.08 12.90
N THR A 70 -20.15 0.87 13.42
CA THR A 70 -18.69 0.75 13.54
C THR A 70 -18.32 -0.29 14.59
N HIS A 71 -19.02 -0.29 15.72
CA HIS A 71 -18.81 -1.27 16.78
C HIS A 71 -19.05 -2.71 16.29
N ASP A 72 -20.15 -2.95 15.60
CA ASP A 72 -20.49 -4.29 15.11
C ASP A 72 -19.51 -4.76 14.03
N ALA A 73 -19.04 -3.84 13.18
CA ALA A 73 -17.99 -4.12 12.21
C ALA A 73 -16.66 -4.50 12.90
N VAL A 74 -16.29 -3.84 14.00
CA VAL A 74 -15.09 -4.19 14.80
C VAL A 74 -15.25 -5.55 15.44
N ILE A 75 -16.41 -5.86 16.02
CA ILE A 75 -16.72 -7.19 16.59
C ILE A 75 -16.59 -8.29 15.53
N ALA A 76 -17.16 -8.07 14.34
CA ALA A 76 -17.07 -9.02 13.23
C ALA A 76 -15.62 -9.23 12.76
N PHE A 77 -14.85 -8.14 12.65
CA PHE A 77 -13.44 -8.19 12.32
C PHE A 77 -12.60 -8.93 13.37
N GLN A 78 -12.82 -8.64 14.66
CA GLN A 78 -12.13 -9.31 15.77
C GLN A 78 -12.38 -10.82 15.74
N ARG A 79 -13.64 -11.24 15.54
CA ARG A 79 -14.00 -12.66 15.36
C ARG A 79 -13.27 -13.29 14.17
N PHE A 80 -13.30 -12.63 13.02
CA PHE A 80 -12.62 -13.11 11.81
C PHE A 80 -11.12 -13.30 12.00
N ARG A 81 -10.48 -12.45 12.82
CA ARG A 81 -9.04 -12.50 13.10
C ARG A 81 -8.66 -13.35 14.31
N GLY A 82 -9.63 -13.94 15.01
CA GLY A 82 -9.37 -14.72 16.23
C GLY A 82 -8.81 -13.85 17.37
N LEU A 83 -9.23 -12.59 17.46
CA LEU A 83 -8.85 -11.66 18.53
C LEU A 83 -9.84 -11.72 19.69
N GLN A 84 -9.51 -11.04 20.80
CA GLN A 84 -10.51 -10.69 21.80
C GLN A 84 -11.65 -9.90 21.17
N VAL A 85 -12.89 -10.31 21.43
CA VAL A 85 -14.10 -9.78 20.81
C VAL A 85 -14.81 -8.84 21.79
N ASP A 86 -14.28 -7.63 21.93
CA ASP A 86 -14.75 -6.61 22.89
C ASP A 86 -15.27 -5.33 22.22
N GLY A 87 -15.16 -5.21 20.89
CA GLY A 87 -15.60 -4.04 20.14
C GLY A 87 -14.68 -2.83 20.32
N ILE A 88 -13.52 -3.01 20.97
CA ILE A 88 -12.54 -1.97 21.26
C ILE A 88 -11.33 -2.14 20.33
N VAL A 89 -10.98 -1.05 19.65
CA VAL A 89 -9.80 -1.02 18.80
C VAL A 89 -8.60 -0.57 19.63
N GLY A 90 -7.98 -1.54 20.30
CA GLY A 90 -6.67 -1.42 20.93
C GLY A 90 -5.51 -1.81 20.02
N ASN A 91 -4.30 -1.88 20.57
CA ASN A 91 -3.08 -2.16 19.81
C ASN A 91 -3.13 -3.48 19.01
N GLN A 92 -3.69 -4.55 19.58
CA GLN A 92 -3.83 -5.84 18.88
C GLN A 92 -4.74 -5.72 17.65
N THR A 93 -5.91 -5.07 17.80
CA THR A 93 -6.83 -4.81 16.69
C THR A 93 -6.19 -3.91 15.64
N LEU A 94 -5.45 -2.87 16.04
CA LEU A 94 -4.73 -1.97 15.13
C LEU A 94 -3.64 -2.70 14.32
N GLN A 95 -2.87 -3.58 14.97
CA GLN A 95 -1.87 -4.41 14.30
C GLN A 95 -2.54 -5.37 13.31
N ALA A 96 -3.66 -5.99 13.70
CA ALA A 96 -4.39 -6.88 12.82
C ALA A 96 -4.94 -6.14 11.58
N LEU A 97 -5.31 -4.86 11.70
CA LEU A 97 -5.77 -4.05 10.57
C LEU A 97 -4.66 -3.75 9.54
N ARG A 98 -3.38 -3.92 9.88
CA ARG A 98 -2.27 -3.67 8.94
C ARG A 98 -2.23 -4.73 7.82
N PRO A 99 -1.72 -4.36 6.63
CA PRO A 99 -1.45 -5.33 5.57
C PRO A 99 -0.45 -6.38 6.05
N GLN A 100 -0.81 -7.66 5.91
CA GLN A 100 0.05 -8.77 6.33
C GLN A 100 1.06 -9.10 5.25
N MET A 101 2.35 -9.16 5.61
CA MET A 101 3.33 -9.81 4.75
C MET A 101 3.14 -11.32 4.84
N VAL A 102 2.86 -11.94 3.72
CA VAL A 102 2.71 -13.40 3.60
C VAL A 102 3.70 -13.93 2.59
N GLN A 103 4.22 -15.12 2.83
CA GLN A 103 5.01 -15.86 1.84
C GLN A 103 4.13 -16.20 0.63
N TRP A 104 4.73 -16.26 -0.55
CA TRP A 104 4.03 -16.64 -1.80
C TRP A 104 3.25 -17.95 -1.66
N SER A 105 3.84 -18.94 -0.99
CA SER A 105 3.21 -20.23 -0.69
C SER A 105 1.91 -20.10 0.11
N ARG A 106 1.78 -19.09 0.96
CA ARG A 106 0.54 -18.78 1.68
C ARG A 106 -0.39 -17.91 0.85
N ALA A 107 0.15 -16.92 0.12
CA ALA A 107 -0.64 -16.03 -0.73
C ALA A 107 -1.46 -16.80 -1.77
N THR A 108 -0.88 -17.84 -2.39
CA THR A 108 -1.58 -18.66 -3.41
C THR A 108 -2.82 -19.38 -2.87
N LEU A 109 -2.86 -19.67 -1.56
CA LEU A 109 -4.03 -20.27 -0.90
C LEU A 109 -5.18 -19.27 -0.73
N LEU A 110 -4.85 -17.99 -0.55
CA LEU A 110 -5.83 -16.91 -0.39
C LEU A 110 -6.31 -16.39 -1.75
N LEU A 111 -5.43 -16.44 -2.76
CA LEU A 111 -5.64 -15.91 -4.10
C LEU A 111 -5.57 -17.02 -5.17
N PRO A 112 -6.47 -18.02 -5.20
CA PRO A 112 -6.51 -18.97 -6.31
C PRO A 112 -6.81 -18.27 -7.66
N ARG A 113 -6.49 -18.90 -8.79
CA ARG A 113 -6.82 -18.36 -10.13
C ARG A 113 -8.32 -18.07 -10.25
N GLY A 114 -8.67 -16.99 -10.94
CA GLY A 114 -10.03 -16.48 -11.05
C GLY A 114 -10.46 -15.57 -9.89
N THR A 115 -9.62 -15.37 -8.87
CA THR A 115 -9.97 -14.52 -7.73
C THR A 115 -9.78 -13.05 -8.03
N ASP A 116 -10.80 -12.26 -7.69
CA ASP A 116 -10.80 -10.81 -7.79
C ASP A 116 -10.28 -10.17 -6.50
N VAL A 117 -9.52 -9.10 -6.65
CA VAL A 117 -8.96 -8.32 -5.55
C VAL A 117 -9.11 -6.83 -5.79
N LEU A 118 -9.12 -6.07 -4.69
CA LEU A 118 -8.89 -4.63 -4.70
C LEU A 118 -7.42 -4.36 -4.39
N LEU A 119 -6.75 -3.63 -5.27
CA LEU A 119 -5.38 -3.18 -5.13
C LEU A 119 -5.38 -1.69 -4.77
N THR A 120 -4.73 -1.32 -3.67
CA THR A 120 -4.60 0.09 -3.23
C THR A 120 -3.13 0.46 -3.06
N GLU A 121 -2.69 1.49 -3.77
CA GLU A 121 -1.35 2.06 -3.62
C GLU A 121 -1.31 2.89 -2.33
N PRO A 122 -0.40 2.58 -1.38
CA PRO A 122 -0.52 3.07 -0.01
C PRO A 122 -0.24 4.57 0.16
N LEU A 123 0.52 5.22 -0.72
CA LEU A 123 0.90 6.63 -0.57
C LEU A 123 -0.19 7.58 -1.07
N SER A 124 -0.73 7.30 -2.26
CA SER A 124 -1.76 8.12 -2.92
C SER A 124 -3.20 7.69 -2.59
N GLY A 125 -3.38 6.45 -2.12
CA GLY A 125 -4.70 5.85 -1.90
C GLY A 125 -5.45 5.49 -3.20
N GLN A 126 -4.82 5.66 -4.38
CA GLN A 126 -5.41 5.22 -5.64
C GLN A 126 -5.59 3.71 -5.63
N SER A 127 -6.72 3.26 -6.18
CA SER A 127 -7.06 1.84 -6.19
C SER A 127 -7.72 1.39 -7.48
N PHE A 128 -7.56 0.11 -7.77
CA PHE A 128 -8.18 -0.55 -8.90
C PHE A 128 -8.45 -2.03 -8.58
N ARG A 129 -9.36 -2.65 -9.31
CA ARG A 129 -9.68 -4.07 -9.19
C ARG A 129 -9.03 -4.90 -10.30
N ALA A 130 -8.55 -6.08 -9.93
CA ALA A 130 -7.93 -7.03 -10.85
C ALA A 130 -8.28 -8.47 -10.49
N ARG A 131 -8.14 -9.37 -11.47
CA ARG A 131 -8.32 -10.82 -11.33
C ARG A 131 -6.98 -11.53 -11.48
N ARG A 132 -6.73 -12.56 -10.67
CA ARG A 132 -5.62 -13.49 -10.93
C ARG A 132 -5.96 -14.37 -12.13
N THR A 133 -5.20 -14.24 -13.21
CA THR A 133 -5.36 -15.04 -14.43
C THR A 133 -4.38 -16.22 -14.47
N GLY A 134 -3.20 -16.07 -13.87
CA GLY A 134 -2.14 -17.08 -13.99
C GLY A 134 -1.09 -17.04 -12.88
N GLY A 135 0.15 -17.30 -13.27
CA GLY A 135 1.34 -17.24 -12.42
C GLY A 135 1.62 -18.49 -11.60
N VAL A 136 2.92 -18.83 -11.50
CA VAL A 136 3.45 -19.98 -10.73
C VAL A 136 4.30 -19.51 -9.56
N ASN A 137 5.26 -18.60 -9.81
CA ASN A 137 6.18 -18.06 -8.81
C ASN A 137 5.74 -16.72 -8.22
N HIS A 138 4.66 -16.17 -8.76
CA HIS A 138 3.97 -14.94 -8.37
C HIS A 138 2.56 -15.00 -8.98
N ALA A 139 1.73 -13.97 -8.77
CA ALA A 139 0.39 -13.93 -9.35
C ALA A 139 0.39 -13.08 -10.63
N ASP A 140 0.02 -13.69 -11.76
CA ASP A 140 -0.27 -12.97 -13.00
C ASP A 140 -1.70 -12.43 -12.90
N MET A 141 -1.85 -11.14 -13.12
CA MET A 141 -3.08 -10.39 -12.88
C MET A 141 -3.46 -9.55 -14.09
N GLU A 142 -4.76 -9.34 -14.23
CA GLU A 142 -5.31 -8.42 -15.23
C GLU A 142 -6.38 -7.54 -14.59
N PRO A 143 -6.45 -6.23 -14.91
CA PRO A 143 -7.53 -5.36 -14.45
C PRO A 143 -8.91 -5.91 -14.86
N LEU A 144 -9.95 -5.72 -14.05
CA LEU A 144 -11.25 -6.33 -14.35
C LEU A 144 -11.97 -5.71 -15.55
N THR A 145 -11.80 -4.40 -15.77
CA THR A 145 -12.53 -3.63 -16.78
C THR A 145 -11.64 -2.53 -17.35
N TRP A 146 -12.09 -1.90 -18.44
CA TRP A 146 -11.46 -0.72 -19.04
C TRP A 146 -11.23 0.42 -18.04
N ASN A 147 -12.22 0.72 -17.20
CA ASN A 147 -12.08 1.73 -16.16
C ASN A 147 -11.03 1.34 -15.10
N GLU A 148 -10.90 0.05 -14.77
CA GLU A 148 -9.85 -0.42 -13.86
C GLU A 148 -8.45 -0.33 -14.51
N THR A 149 -8.35 -0.60 -15.81
CA THR A 149 -7.12 -0.39 -16.59
C THR A 149 -6.69 1.07 -16.57
N ASP A 150 -7.61 2.01 -16.77
CA ASP A 150 -7.31 3.44 -16.71
C ASP A 150 -6.89 3.89 -15.30
N ARG A 151 -7.53 3.36 -14.25
CA ARG A 151 -7.12 3.60 -12.84
C ARG A 151 -5.72 3.07 -12.59
N PHE A 152 -5.43 1.85 -13.04
CA PHE A 152 -4.11 1.24 -12.91
C PHE A 152 -3.03 2.07 -13.61
N ARG A 153 -3.31 2.55 -14.83
CA ARG A 153 -2.39 3.40 -15.59
C ARG A 153 -2.10 4.74 -14.90
N ARG A 154 -3.08 5.32 -14.19
CA ARG A 154 -2.91 6.57 -13.42
C ARG A 154 -1.97 6.42 -12.22
N ILE A 155 -1.91 5.24 -11.58
CA ILE A 155 -0.93 4.95 -10.51
C ILE A 155 0.52 5.13 -11.01
N TYR A 156 0.74 4.93 -12.31
CA TYR A 156 2.02 5.11 -12.97
C TYR A 156 2.14 6.42 -13.76
N GLY A 157 1.31 7.43 -13.43
CA GLY A 157 1.36 8.74 -14.08
C GLY A 157 0.89 8.72 -15.54
N GLY A 158 -0.01 7.80 -15.91
CA GLY A 158 -0.58 7.73 -17.26
C GLY A 158 0.27 6.94 -18.25
N ARG A 159 1.27 6.17 -17.80
CA ARG A 159 2.15 5.35 -18.65
C ARG A 159 2.37 3.95 -18.06
N TRP A 160 2.72 2.99 -18.90
CA TRP A 160 3.18 1.68 -18.44
C TRP A 160 4.63 1.75 -17.97
N SER A 161 4.97 1.01 -16.91
CA SER A 161 6.27 1.13 -16.27
C SER A 161 6.67 -0.15 -15.55
N TRP A 162 7.95 -0.51 -15.61
CA TRP A 162 8.53 -1.57 -14.80
C TRP A 162 8.84 -1.14 -13.36
N GLU A 163 8.60 0.12 -12.97
CA GLU A 163 8.81 0.57 -11.59
C GLU A 163 8.03 -0.29 -10.59
N ARG A 164 8.71 -0.75 -9.53
CA ARG A 164 8.09 -1.55 -8.47
C ARG A 164 7.37 -0.61 -7.51
N LYS A 165 6.07 -0.82 -7.33
CA LYS A 165 5.29 -0.06 -6.36
C LYS A 165 4.82 -0.97 -5.21
N PRO A 166 4.79 -0.46 -3.97
CA PRO A 166 4.15 -1.14 -2.85
C PRO A 166 2.65 -1.18 -3.09
N MET A 167 2.00 -2.29 -2.76
CA MET A 167 0.56 -2.46 -2.94
C MET A 167 -0.08 -3.17 -1.76
N ILE A 168 -1.26 -2.69 -1.39
CA ILE A 168 -2.14 -3.38 -0.46
C ILE A 168 -3.17 -4.16 -1.27
N ILE A 169 -3.20 -5.47 -1.10
CA ILE A 169 -4.13 -6.38 -1.76
C ILE A 169 -5.23 -6.73 -0.76
N THR A 170 -6.43 -6.22 -0.98
CA THR A 170 -7.60 -6.53 -0.16
C THR A 170 -8.40 -7.65 -0.81
N ILE A 171 -8.59 -8.75 -0.08
CA ILE A 171 -9.19 -9.99 -0.55
C ILE A 171 -9.93 -10.71 0.58
N ARG A 172 -11.25 -10.88 0.45
CA ARG A 172 -12.08 -11.69 1.38
C ARG A 172 -11.81 -11.38 2.87
N GLY A 173 -11.83 -10.11 3.26
CA GLY A 173 -11.54 -9.68 4.64
C GLY A 173 -10.06 -9.62 5.02
N TRP A 174 -9.15 -10.07 4.16
CA TRP A 174 -7.70 -9.94 4.36
C TRP A 174 -7.17 -8.69 3.68
N ARG A 175 -6.12 -8.10 4.26
CA ARG A 175 -5.26 -7.11 3.62
C ARG A 175 -3.86 -7.69 3.60
N LEU A 176 -3.30 -7.90 2.41
CA LEU A 176 -1.98 -8.46 2.20
C LEU A 176 -1.05 -7.39 1.65
N ALA A 177 0.20 -7.41 2.10
CA ALA A 177 1.25 -6.59 1.54
C ALA A 177 1.85 -7.29 0.32
N GLY A 178 1.95 -6.57 -0.79
CA GLY A 178 2.58 -7.04 -2.01
C GLY A 178 3.24 -5.91 -2.77
N SER A 179 3.71 -6.23 -3.96
CA SER A 179 4.30 -5.27 -4.89
C SER A 179 3.90 -5.59 -6.32
N ILE A 180 3.70 -4.55 -7.13
CA ILE A 180 3.39 -4.69 -8.55
C ILE A 180 4.37 -3.92 -9.41
N ASN A 181 4.41 -4.28 -10.69
CA ASN A 181 4.86 -3.41 -11.77
C ASN A 181 3.67 -3.07 -12.68
N GLY A 182 3.79 -2.00 -13.46
CA GLY A 182 2.74 -1.47 -14.33
C GLY A 182 2.89 -1.83 -15.80
N MET A 183 3.85 -2.67 -16.18
CA MET A 183 4.11 -2.97 -17.58
C MET A 183 3.32 -4.21 -18.01
N PRO A 184 2.39 -4.11 -18.98
CA PRO A 184 1.76 -5.29 -19.57
C PRO A 184 2.80 -6.16 -20.28
N HIS A 185 2.72 -7.47 -20.10
CA HIS A 185 3.59 -8.42 -20.80
C HIS A 185 2.91 -9.78 -21.04
N ASP A 186 3.58 -10.57 -21.89
CA ASP A 186 3.19 -11.90 -22.39
C ASP A 186 1.79 -11.97 -23.03
N TYR A 187 0.82 -12.57 -22.33
CA TYR A 187 -0.49 -12.93 -22.86
C TYR A 187 -1.60 -12.10 -22.24
N ASN A 188 -2.72 -11.99 -22.97
CA ASN A 188 -3.93 -11.30 -22.54
C ASN A 188 -5.10 -12.29 -22.45
N THR A 189 -5.80 -12.29 -21.32
CA THR A 189 -6.92 -13.21 -21.05
C THR A 189 -8.27 -12.50 -21.10
N LEU A 190 -8.33 -11.23 -20.70
CA LEU A 190 -9.56 -10.46 -20.54
C LEU A 190 -9.67 -9.34 -21.58
N ASN A 191 -10.89 -9.06 -22.04
CA ASN A 191 -11.16 -7.88 -22.86
C ASN A 191 -11.38 -6.64 -21.98
N ASN A 192 -10.28 -6.06 -21.47
CA ASN A 192 -10.28 -4.99 -20.47
C ASN A 192 -9.44 -3.75 -20.89
N GLY A 193 -8.94 -3.72 -22.14
CA GLY A 193 -8.05 -2.65 -22.62
C GLY A 193 -6.61 -2.70 -22.07
N PHE A 194 -6.26 -3.71 -21.26
CA PHE A 194 -4.91 -3.94 -20.77
C PHE A 194 -4.23 -5.02 -21.63
N PRO A 195 -3.17 -4.69 -22.39
CA PRO A 195 -2.64 -5.57 -23.43
C PRO A 195 -1.63 -6.59 -22.90
N GLY A 196 -2.03 -7.41 -21.93
CA GLY A 196 -1.17 -8.42 -21.31
C GLY A 196 -1.59 -8.72 -19.88
N HIS A 197 -0.65 -9.15 -19.04
CA HIS A 197 -0.82 -9.23 -17.59
C HIS A 197 0.22 -8.37 -16.86
N PHE A 198 -0.01 -8.13 -15.58
CA PHE A 198 0.96 -7.56 -14.63
C PHE A 198 1.14 -8.51 -13.46
N CYS A 199 2.28 -8.41 -12.77
CA CYS A 199 2.60 -9.34 -11.68
C CYS A 199 2.31 -8.71 -10.32
N ILE A 200 1.70 -9.48 -9.40
CA ILE A 200 1.80 -9.22 -7.96
C ILE A 200 2.84 -10.14 -7.35
N HIS A 201 3.83 -9.54 -6.69
CA HIS A 201 4.84 -10.21 -5.90
C HIS A 201 4.52 -10.09 -4.41
N PHE A 202 4.65 -11.20 -3.70
CA PHE A 202 4.61 -11.32 -2.25
C PHE A 202 6.02 -11.66 -1.72
N LEU A 203 6.17 -11.89 -0.41
CA LEU A 203 7.44 -12.37 0.13
C LEU A 203 7.83 -13.70 -0.53
N GLY A 204 9.09 -13.83 -0.93
CA GLY A 204 9.61 -15.04 -1.58
C GLY A 204 9.09 -15.28 -3.02
N SER A 205 8.31 -14.35 -3.60
CA SER A 205 7.92 -14.43 -5.00
C SER A 205 9.12 -14.21 -5.92
N ARG A 206 9.19 -14.97 -7.01
CA ARG A 206 10.28 -14.90 -7.99
C ARG A 206 9.77 -14.41 -9.34
N THR A 207 10.60 -13.67 -10.08
CA THR A 207 10.25 -13.10 -11.40
C THR A 207 10.17 -14.18 -12.47
N HIS A 208 9.66 -13.84 -13.67
CA HIS A 208 9.75 -14.71 -14.86
C HIS A 208 11.19 -14.85 -15.38
N VAL A 209 12.05 -13.89 -15.09
CA VAL A 209 13.43 -13.84 -15.58
C VAL A 209 14.26 -14.93 -14.89
N ARG A 210 14.89 -15.77 -15.71
CA ARG A 210 15.86 -16.76 -15.26
C ARG A 210 17.24 -16.13 -15.20
N ASP A 211 18.00 -16.51 -14.18
CA ASP A 211 19.43 -16.19 -14.09
C ASP A 211 20.26 -16.97 -15.11
N ALA A 212 21.57 -16.71 -15.13
CA ALA A 212 22.51 -17.43 -15.99
C ALA A 212 22.54 -18.95 -15.74
N LEU A 213 22.01 -19.41 -14.60
CA LEU A 213 21.90 -20.81 -14.19
C LEU A 213 20.48 -21.38 -14.45
N GLY A 214 19.60 -20.62 -15.10
CA GLY A 214 18.24 -21.04 -15.45
C GLY A 214 17.22 -20.90 -14.31
N SER A 215 17.57 -20.30 -13.17
CA SER A 215 16.73 -20.20 -11.98
C SER A 215 15.98 -18.86 -11.91
N ASN A 216 14.68 -18.90 -11.58
CA ASN A 216 13.89 -17.68 -11.35
C ASN A 216 14.38 -16.99 -10.07
N GLN A 217 14.63 -15.68 -10.12
CA GLN A 217 15.18 -14.94 -8.97
C GLN A 217 14.13 -14.14 -8.21
N GLU A 218 14.37 -13.95 -6.90
CA GLU A 218 13.68 -12.91 -6.13
C GLU A 218 14.21 -11.53 -6.54
N ASP A 219 13.29 -10.61 -6.84
CA ASP A 219 13.63 -9.21 -7.15
C ASP A 219 13.67 -8.39 -5.86
N ARG A 220 14.85 -7.83 -5.54
CA ARG A 220 15.07 -7.06 -4.31
C ARG A 220 14.16 -5.84 -4.20
N GLN A 221 13.83 -5.18 -5.31
CA GLN A 221 12.95 -4.01 -5.30
C GLN A 221 11.50 -4.42 -4.99
N HIS A 222 11.04 -5.55 -5.53
CA HIS A 222 9.75 -6.12 -5.14
C HIS A 222 9.72 -6.49 -3.65
N GLN A 223 10.77 -7.14 -3.14
CA GLN A 223 10.85 -7.50 -1.71
C GLN A 223 10.90 -6.26 -0.79
N ALA A 224 11.56 -5.18 -1.20
CA ALA A 224 11.54 -3.90 -0.47
C ALA A 224 10.14 -3.26 -0.49
N ALA A 225 9.50 -3.21 -1.66
CA ALA A 225 8.15 -2.68 -1.81
C ALA A 225 7.10 -3.46 -1.00
N VAL A 226 7.23 -4.79 -0.86
CA VAL A 226 6.36 -5.59 0.03
C VAL A 226 6.51 -5.14 1.49
N ARG A 227 7.72 -4.85 1.96
CA ARG A 227 7.95 -4.33 3.32
C ARG A 227 7.32 -2.95 3.51
N ILE A 228 7.47 -2.06 2.53
CA ILE A 228 6.84 -0.74 2.54
C ILE A 228 5.30 -0.87 2.62
N ALA A 229 4.71 -1.76 1.82
CA ALA A 229 3.26 -2.01 1.84
C ALA A 229 2.76 -2.53 3.19
N ALA A 230 3.60 -3.23 3.96
CA ALA A 230 3.28 -3.68 5.32
C ALA A 230 3.50 -2.61 6.40
N GLY A 231 3.96 -1.41 6.02
CA GLY A 231 4.19 -0.30 6.93
C GLY A 231 5.57 -0.30 7.59
N TYR A 232 6.55 -1.03 7.01
CA TYR A 232 7.95 -0.83 7.35
C TYR A 232 8.52 0.33 6.53
N GLY A 233 9.46 1.09 7.10
CA GLY A 233 10.11 2.18 6.39
C GLY A 233 10.88 1.71 5.14
N PRO A 234 11.22 2.64 4.23
CA PRO A 234 12.06 2.35 3.07
C PRO A 234 13.47 1.88 3.48
#